data_AF-A0A090MRM8-F1
#
_entry.id   AF-A0A090MRM8-F1
#
_cell.length_a   1.000
_cell.length_b   1.000
_cell.length_c   1.000
_cell.angle_alpha   90.00
_cell.angle_beta   90.00
_cell.angle_gamma   90.00
#
_symmetry.space_group_name_H-M   'P 1'
#
loop_
_entity.id
_entity.type
_entity.pdbx_description
1 polymer ?
#
loop_
_entity_poly.entity_id
_entity_poly.type
_entity_poly.pdbx_seq_one_letter_code
_entity_poly.pdbx_strand_id
1 'polypeptide(L)'
;MTVLTEDICRQQLLGFGVALDRLVYGNAARRYGKRVRRVVVLENGEDRVWHAHLAIEKPPTMADVKFRKLVMEAWDKCPWSGRQEDIQLDADEGWMDYLGKIRSKREFISWSDCVVVEACFNDAK
;
A
#
# COMPACT_ATOMS: atom_id res chain seq x y z
N MET A 1 20.60 -11.71 -7.56
CA MET A 1 19.19 -11.30 -7.43
C MET A 1 18.61 -12.03 -6.24
N THR A 2 18.20 -11.30 -5.21
CA THR A 2 17.48 -11.89 -4.07
C THR A 2 16.12 -12.37 -4.56
N VAL A 3 15.77 -13.62 -4.30
CA VAL A 3 14.40 -14.11 -4.54
C VAL A 3 13.49 -13.36 -3.58
N LEU A 4 12.48 -12.65 -4.10
CA LEU A 4 11.50 -11.95 -3.29
C LEU A 4 10.56 -12.97 -2.64
N THR A 5 10.66 -13.12 -1.32
CA THR A 5 9.71 -13.89 -0.51
C THR A 5 8.58 -13.00 -0.03
N GLU A 6 7.46 -13.59 0.38
CA GLU A 6 6.34 -12.86 0.97
C GLU A 6 6.81 -11.97 2.14
N ASP A 7 7.61 -12.54 3.07
CA ASP A 7 8.15 -11.81 4.22
C ASP A 7 8.94 -10.56 3.81
N ILE A 8 9.77 -10.67 2.78
CA ILE A 8 10.53 -9.52 2.26
C ILE A 8 9.55 -8.48 1.74
N CYS A 9 8.55 -8.87 0.94
CA CYS A 9 7.53 -7.95 0.42
C CYS A 9 6.73 -7.27 1.54
N ARG A 10 6.31 -7.99 2.57
CA ARG A 10 5.61 -7.44 3.74
C ARG A 10 6.48 -6.41 4.48
N GLN A 11 7.76 -6.72 4.70
CA GLN A 11 8.70 -5.77 5.33
C GLN A 11 8.93 -4.52 4.47
N GLN A 12 8.97 -4.65 3.15
CA GLN A 12 9.05 -3.49 2.25
C GLN A 12 7.79 -2.62 2.33
N LEU A 13 6.60 -3.23 2.38
CA LEU A 13 5.32 -2.52 2.54
C LEU A 13 5.21 -1.79 3.90
N LEU A 14 5.75 -2.38 4.97
CA LEU A 14 5.90 -1.69 6.26
C LEU A 14 6.82 -0.47 6.14
N GLY A 15 7.97 -0.64 5.48
CA GLY A 15 8.94 0.43 5.24
C GLY A 15 8.35 1.59 4.43
N PHE A 16 7.64 1.27 3.33
CA PHE A 16 6.82 2.21 2.57
C PHE A 16 5.87 2.96 3.50
N GLY A 17 5.19 2.20 4.36
CA GLY A 17 4.21 2.69 5.31
C GLY A 17 4.75 3.85 6.16
N VAL A 18 5.86 3.56 6.83
CA VAL A 18 6.59 4.48 7.71
C VAL A 18 7.19 5.66 6.93
N ALA A 19 7.71 5.42 5.73
CA ALA A 19 8.27 6.48 4.89
C ALA A 19 7.20 7.50 4.50
N LEU A 20 6.02 7.02 4.06
CA LEU A 20 4.90 7.88 3.69
C LEU A 20 4.39 8.70 4.89
N ASP A 21 4.30 8.10 6.08
CA ASP A 21 3.88 8.81 7.30
C ASP A 21 4.79 9.99 7.62
N ARG A 22 6.09 9.76 7.55
CA ARG A 22 7.10 10.81 7.78
C ARG A 22 7.04 11.90 6.71
N LEU A 23 6.79 11.53 5.45
CA LEU A 23 6.67 12.51 4.36
C LEU A 23 5.41 13.37 4.50
N VAL A 24 4.30 12.78 4.95
CA VAL A 24 3.01 13.48 5.07
C VAL A 24 2.90 14.30 6.34
N TYR A 25 3.32 13.76 7.49
CA TYR A 25 3.13 14.40 8.80
C TYR A 25 4.42 14.91 9.45
N GLY A 26 5.58 14.66 8.85
CA GLY A 26 6.87 15.08 9.37
C GLY A 26 7.10 14.59 10.80
N ASN A 27 7.48 15.51 11.69
CA ASN A 27 7.70 15.21 13.10
C ASN A 27 6.46 14.67 13.83
N ALA A 28 5.25 14.95 13.35
CA ALA A 28 4.03 14.49 14.00
C ALA A 28 3.81 12.97 13.83
N ALA A 29 4.35 12.35 12.77
CA ALA A 29 4.35 10.89 12.62
C ALA A 29 5.10 10.22 13.77
N ARG A 30 6.29 10.75 14.12
CA ARG A 30 7.10 10.23 15.22
C ARG A 30 6.59 10.62 16.60
N ARG A 31 6.19 11.89 16.79
CA ARG A 31 5.83 12.43 18.11
C ARG A 31 4.45 12.01 18.58
N TYR A 32 3.50 11.87 17.65
CA TYR A 32 2.09 11.65 17.96
C TYR A 32 1.52 10.40 17.31
N GLY A 33 2.36 9.59 16.66
CA GLY A 33 1.91 8.38 15.96
C GLY A 33 0.94 8.67 14.82
N LYS A 34 0.98 9.88 14.21
CA LYS A 34 0.12 10.19 13.06
C LYS A 34 0.49 9.30 11.88
N ARG A 35 -0.50 8.59 11.34
CA ARG A 35 -0.34 7.70 10.19
C ARG A 35 -1.39 7.98 9.13
N VAL A 36 -0.99 7.82 7.87
CA VAL A 36 -1.88 7.93 6.71
C VAL A 36 -2.77 6.69 6.70
N ARG A 37 -4.09 6.88 6.56
CA ARG A 37 -5.01 5.76 6.44
C ARG A 37 -4.71 4.98 5.17
N ARG A 38 -4.60 3.66 5.30
CA ARG A 38 -4.36 2.79 4.16
C ARG A 38 -4.81 1.36 4.40
N VAL A 39 -5.19 0.71 3.30
CA VAL A 39 -5.35 -0.74 3.21
C VAL A 39 -4.31 -1.24 2.22
N VAL A 40 -3.63 -2.33 2.59
CA VAL A 40 -2.56 -2.93 1.82
C VAL A 40 -2.88 -4.39 1.59
N VAL A 41 -2.92 -4.79 0.33
CA VAL A 41 -3.10 -6.16 -0.11
C VAL A 41 -1.83 -6.58 -0.85
N LEU A 42 -1.30 -7.75 -0.53
CA LEU A 42 -0.13 -8.35 -1.16
C LEU A 42 -0.53 -9.69 -1.77
N GLU A 43 -0.20 -9.86 -3.05
CA GLU A 43 -0.63 -11.02 -3.83
C GLU A 43 0.51 -11.55 -4.68
N ASN A 44 0.48 -12.86 -4.95
CA ASN A 44 1.39 -13.52 -5.87
C ASN A 44 0.65 -13.79 -7.18
N GLY A 45 0.99 -13.05 -8.23
CA GLY A 45 0.36 -13.17 -9.55
C GLY A 45 0.63 -14.53 -10.21
N GLU A 46 -0.09 -14.82 -11.30
CA GLU A 46 0.12 -16.04 -12.12
C GLU A 46 1.55 -16.15 -12.68
N ASP A 47 2.22 -15.01 -12.85
CA ASP A 47 3.61 -14.88 -13.28
C ASP A 47 4.64 -15.15 -12.16
N ARG A 48 4.16 -15.51 -10.96
CA ARG A 48 4.94 -15.70 -9.72
C ARG A 48 5.63 -14.45 -9.20
N VAL A 49 5.20 -13.27 -9.65
CA VAL A 49 5.69 -11.98 -9.13
C VAL A 49 4.74 -11.49 -8.05
N TRP A 50 5.30 -10.91 -7.00
CA TRP A 50 4.51 -10.25 -5.97
C TRP A 50 3.99 -8.92 -6.49
N HIS A 51 2.71 -8.62 -6.24
CA HIS A 51 2.02 -7.37 -6.52
C HIS A 51 1.37 -6.82 -5.24
N ALA A 52 1.39 -5.49 -5.06
CA ALA A 52 0.60 -4.86 -4.00
C ALA A 52 -0.44 -3.94 -4.59
N HIS A 53 -1.62 -4.04 -3.99
CA HIS A 53 -2.70 -3.08 -4.18
C HIS A 53 -2.85 -2.27 -2.89
N LEU A 54 -2.80 -0.95 -3.02
CA LEU A 54 -2.90 -0.03 -1.91
C LEU A 54 -4.06 0.93 -2.13
N ALA A 55 -4.98 0.99 -1.17
CA ALA A 55 -5.92 2.10 -1.04
C ALA A 55 -5.35 3.05 0.02
N ILE A 56 -5.10 4.31 -0.33
CA ILE A 56 -4.46 5.28 0.57
C ILE A 56 -5.29 6.55 0.60
N GLU A 57 -5.69 6.97 1.79
CA GLU A 57 -6.48 8.18 1.96
C GLU A 57 -5.59 9.40 2.19
N LYS A 58 -5.71 10.38 1.31
CA LYS A 58 -5.02 11.66 1.41
C LYS A 58 -5.55 12.49 2.60
N PRO A 59 -4.70 13.22 3.33
CA PRO A 59 -5.17 14.23 4.27
C PRO A 59 -6.13 15.25 3.60
N PRO A 60 -7.26 15.64 4.24
CA PRO A 60 -8.27 16.50 3.61
C PRO A 60 -7.70 17.83 3.08
N THR A 61 -6.72 18.41 3.77
CA THR A 61 -6.12 19.71 3.44
C THR A 61 -4.95 19.64 2.45
N MET A 62 -4.58 18.45 1.97
CA MET A 62 -3.47 18.28 1.04
C MET A 62 -3.99 18.26 -0.41
N ALA A 63 -3.28 18.86 -1.36
CA ALA A 63 -3.62 18.74 -2.78
C ALA A 63 -3.22 17.37 -3.34
N ASP A 64 -3.99 16.83 -4.29
CA ASP A 64 -3.75 15.50 -4.88
C ASP A 64 -2.37 15.38 -5.52
N VAL A 65 -1.99 16.38 -6.32
CA VAL A 65 -0.67 16.41 -6.98
C VAL A 65 0.46 16.32 -5.96
N LYS A 66 0.34 17.01 -4.83
CA LYS A 66 1.33 16.96 -3.75
C LYS A 66 1.34 15.57 -3.11
N PHE A 67 0.17 15.02 -2.79
CA PHE A 67 0.08 13.72 -2.14
C PHE A 67 0.62 12.59 -3.02
N ARG A 68 0.25 12.57 -4.30
CA ARG A 68 0.77 11.63 -5.30
C ARG A 68 2.30 11.65 -5.35
N LYS A 69 2.90 12.84 -5.33
CA LYS A 69 4.37 12.98 -5.29
C LYS A 69 4.97 12.34 -4.03
N LEU A 70 4.36 12.53 -2.87
CA LEU A 70 4.85 11.94 -1.61
C LEU A 70 4.67 10.41 -1.58
N VAL A 71 3.59 9.89 -2.16
CA VAL A 71 3.38 8.44 -2.34
C VAL A 71 4.48 7.86 -3.22
N MET A 72 4.77 8.48 -4.36
CA MET A 72 5.87 8.05 -5.24
C MET A 72 7.23 8.14 -4.55
N GLU A 73 7.52 9.23 -3.84
CA GLU A 73 8.79 9.36 -3.12
C GLU A 73 8.95 8.31 -2.00
N ALA A 74 7.85 7.92 -1.34
CA ALA A 74 7.87 6.82 -0.39
C ALA A 74 8.08 5.48 -1.10
N TRP A 75 7.44 5.29 -2.25
CA TRP A 75 7.52 4.07 -3.05
C TRP A 75 8.93 3.85 -3.60
N ASP A 76 9.58 4.87 -4.15
CA ASP A 76 10.94 4.81 -4.71
C ASP A 76 12.00 4.33 -3.69
N LYS A 77 11.73 4.51 -2.39
CA LYS A 77 12.60 4.02 -1.31
C LYS A 77 12.47 2.51 -1.08
N CYS A 78 11.47 1.87 -1.66
CA CYS A 78 11.27 0.43 -1.60
C CYS A 78 12.00 -0.23 -2.79
N PRO A 79 13.00 -1.09 -2.57
CA PRO A 79 13.64 -1.89 -3.63
C PRO A 79 12.70 -2.65 -4.58
N TRP A 80 11.42 -2.80 -4.22
CA TRP A 80 10.36 -3.40 -5.05
C TRP A 80 9.70 -2.43 -6.06
N SER A 81 10.02 -1.14 -6.01
CA SER A 81 9.32 -0.07 -6.72
C SER A 81 9.46 -0.05 -8.24
N GLY A 82 10.37 -0.85 -8.80
CA GLY A 82 10.70 -0.84 -10.24
C GLY A 82 9.55 -1.20 -11.20
N ARG A 83 8.38 -1.60 -10.68
CA ARG A 83 7.14 -1.81 -11.44
C ARG A 83 5.98 -1.02 -10.83
N GLN A 84 6.10 0.30 -10.77
CA GLN A 84 4.92 1.13 -10.48
C GLN A 84 4.03 1.15 -11.74
N GLU A 85 2.98 0.35 -11.76
CA GLU A 85 2.17 0.16 -12.97
C GLU A 85 0.93 1.08 -13.03
N ASP A 86 0.39 1.54 -11.88
CA ASP A 86 -0.78 2.43 -11.88
C ASP A 86 -0.98 3.21 -10.56
N ILE A 87 -1.40 4.49 -10.66
CA ILE A 87 -1.95 5.28 -9.53
C ILE A 87 -3.21 5.99 -10.04
N GLN A 88 -4.35 5.61 -9.47
CA GLN A 88 -5.64 6.26 -9.72
C GLN A 88 -5.98 7.22 -8.58
N LEU A 89 -6.48 8.40 -8.92
CA LEU A 89 -7.08 9.34 -7.96
C LEU A 89 -8.59 9.08 -7.90
N ASP A 90 -9.23 9.48 -6.80
CA ASP A 90 -10.69 9.37 -6.61
C ASP A 90 -11.25 7.94 -6.77
N ALA A 91 -10.51 6.95 -6.26
CA ALA A 91 -10.94 5.55 -6.24
C ALA A 91 -12.34 5.44 -5.60
N ASP A 92 -13.29 4.90 -6.37
CA ASP A 92 -14.70 4.74 -5.98
C ASP A 92 -14.98 3.31 -5.45
N GLU A 93 -16.25 2.98 -5.22
CA GLU A 93 -16.65 1.62 -4.79
C GLU A 93 -16.19 0.54 -5.78
N GLY A 94 -16.01 0.87 -7.07
CA GLY A 94 -15.47 -0.01 -8.09
C GLY A 94 -14.02 -0.43 -7.85
N TRP A 95 -13.26 0.34 -7.07
CA TRP A 95 -11.92 -0.03 -6.61
C TRP A 95 -11.96 -1.16 -5.56
N MET A 96 -12.95 -1.15 -4.66
CA MET A 96 -13.16 -2.24 -3.72
C MET A 96 -13.57 -3.52 -4.46
N ASP A 97 -14.39 -3.38 -5.50
CA ASP A 97 -14.72 -4.48 -6.42
C ASP A 97 -13.50 -4.97 -7.21
N TYR A 98 -12.56 -4.08 -7.56
CA TYR A 98 -11.30 -4.46 -8.22
C TYR A 98 -10.41 -5.28 -7.28
N LEU A 99 -10.21 -4.85 -6.04
CA LEU A 99 -9.57 -5.65 -4.97
C LEU A 99 -10.31 -6.99 -4.79
N GLY A 100 -11.64 -7.00 -4.93
CA GLY A 100 -12.48 -8.19 -4.84
C GLY A 100 -12.45 -9.12 -6.06
N LYS A 101 -12.15 -8.63 -7.28
CA LYS A 101 -12.11 -9.45 -8.52
C LYS A 101 -10.88 -10.36 -8.62
N ILE A 102 -9.87 -10.11 -7.79
CA ILE A 102 -8.63 -10.89 -7.72
C ILE A 102 -8.89 -12.33 -7.20
N ARG A 103 -10.09 -12.57 -6.66
CA ARG A 103 -10.71 -13.89 -6.34
C ARG A 103 -10.57 -14.99 -7.39
N SER A 104 -10.24 -14.66 -8.65
CA SER A 104 -10.40 -15.59 -9.78
C SER A 104 -9.15 -16.38 -10.18
N LYS A 105 -7.97 -16.14 -9.58
CA LYS A 105 -6.71 -16.69 -10.12
C LYS A 105 -5.99 -17.78 -9.31
N ARG A 106 -6.39 -18.06 -8.06
CA ARG A 106 -5.95 -19.29 -7.34
C ARG A 106 -6.94 -19.68 -6.25
N GLU A 107 -7.36 -20.94 -6.27
CA GLU A 107 -8.25 -21.53 -5.29
C GLU A 107 -7.56 -21.63 -3.90
N PHE A 108 -8.32 -21.34 -2.83
CA PHE A 108 -8.05 -21.59 -1.41
C PHE A 108 -7.33 -20.54 -0.52
N ILE A 109 -6.98 -19.34 -1.02
CA ILE A 109 -6.51 -18.26 -0.13
C ILE A 109 -7.69 -17.30 0.15
N SER A 110 -8.03 -17.08 1.43
CA SER A 110 -9.07 -16.12 1.79
C SER A 110 -8.58 -14.70 1.50
N TRP A 111 -9.47 -13.79 1.10
CA TRP A 111 -9.14 -12.37 0.90
C TRP A 111 -8.42 -11.78 2.13
N SER A 112 -8.81 -12.21 3.34
CA SER A 112 -8.17 -11.83 4.60
C SER A 112 -6.68 -12.14 4.66
N ASP A 113 -6.25 -13.21 3.99
CA ASP A 113 -4.89 -13.73 4.08
C ASP A 113 -3.93 -12.93 3.19
N CYS A 114 -4.47 -12.23 2.19
CA CYS A 114 -3.74 -11.29 1.34
C CYS A 114 -3.61 -9.89 1.97
N VAL A 115 -4.38 -9.58 3.00
CA VAL A 115 -4.28 -8.28 3.70
C VAL A 115 -3.03 -8.28 4.56
N VAL A 116 -2.14 -7.31 4.30
CA VAL A 116 -0.97 -7.06 5.15
C VAL A 116 -1.42 -6.18 6.32
N VAL A 117 -2.07 -6.80 7.30
CA VAL A 117 -2.70 -6.12 8.44
C VAL A 117 -1.73 -5.17 9.15
N GLU A 118 -0.47 -5.57 9.31
CA GLU A 118 0.57 -4.77 9.94
C GLU A 118 0.95 -3.50 9.14
N ALA A 119 0.71 -3.49 7.83
CA ALA A 119 0.92 -2.33 6.95
C ALA A 119 -0.37 -1.50 6.75
N CYS A 120 -1.51 -2.01 7.18
CA CYS A 120 -2.77 -1.29 7.19
C CYS A 120 -2.82 -0.30 8.37
N PHE A 121 -3.53 0.80 8.17
CA PHE A 121 -3.86 1.72 9.25
C PHE A 121 -5.23 2.33 9.01
N ASN A 122 -6.11 2.20 9.99
CA ASN A 122 -7.36 2.93 10.10
C ASN A 122 -7.45 3.49 11.51
N ASP A 123 -7.71 4.78 11.66
CA ASP A 123 -8.05 5.38 12.95
C ASP A 123 -9.49 5.00 13.26
N ALA A 124 -9.70 3.75 13.67
CA ALA A 124 -10.99 3.30 14.20
C ALA A 124 -11.42 4.28 15.29
N LYS A 125 -12.42 5.10 14.97
CA LYS A 125 -13.25 5.80 15.94
C LYS A 125 -14.52 4.99 16.14
#